data_AF-A0A162RNL0-F1
#
_entry.id   AF-A0A162RNL0-F1
#
_cell.length_a   1.000
_cell.length_b   1.000
_cell.length_c   1.000
_cell.angle_alpha   90.00
_cell.angle_beta   90.00
_cell.angle_gamma   90.00
#
_symmetry.space_group_name_H-M   'P 1'
#
loop_
_entity.id
_entity.type
_entity.pdbx_description
1 polymer ?
#
loop_
_entity_poly.entity_id
_entity_poly.type
_entity_poly.pdbx_seq_one_letter_code
_entity_poly.pdbx_strand_id
1 'polypeptide(L)'
;MFRWSVLNLLYKAENCILDDKIDLDQAVSGGTDNGIIKTTETVFFGIDRFVFYLDELYNRFQTFDDVMDMDDAVDSGCLRLPETHTLGPKEIAETIGLASFISLLVNQKKRASVGHQASQAEEVLLGCCLHQSQNVSELDRSFQQHEECRATMRSFYSSNKQCARKSHLELTKQKGQDRLAAKERRAASSKGKTLVMFVGDRGHGVGSPIKGHQRFGGKWKQEAHARYTPTTIITNEYNSSQTCLFCFRKLCHPVSRQDSKVKFCNGSFVGLNDKCPNAFTVVCRDQVSALAIGLAGLASLLFGVTFPCFDERSTQASNLTTRPFLFCH
;
A
#
# COMPACT_ATOMS: atom_id res chain seq x y z
N MET A 1 14.48 34.76 -8.00
CA MET A 1 14.02 33.94 -9.14
C MET A 1 14.76 32.61 -9.09
N PHE A 2 14.36 31.70 -8.19
CA PHE A 2 15.02 30.39 -8.04
C PHE A 2 14.31 29.36 -8.90
N ARG A 3 15.09 28.80 -9.82
CA ARG A 3 14.71 27.77 -10.78
C ARG A 3 14.78 26.44 -10.03
N TRP A 4 13.64 25.81 -9.76
CA TRP A 4 13.57 24.47 -9.15
C TRP A 4 14.30 23.47 -10.07
N SER A 5 15.54 23.14 -9.74
CA SER A 5 16.25 22.02 -10.34
C SER A 5 15.67 20.72 -9.77
N VAL A 6 15.08 19.95 -10.67
CA VAL A 6 14.47 18.63 -10.47
C VAL A 6 15.48 17.66 -9.83
N LEU A 7 15.47 17.56 -8.52
CA LEU A 7 15.92 16.38 -7.79
C LEU A 7 14.68 15.81 -7.10
N ASN A 8 14.19 14.69 -7.63
CA ASN A 8 13.10 13.89 -7.08
C ASN A 8 13.52 13.32 -5.71
N LEU A 9 13.46 14.14 -4.67
CA LEU A 9 13.69 13.71 -3.30
C LEU A 9 12.34 13.25 -2.73
N LEU A 10 12.24 11.95 -2.48
CA LEU A 10 11.17 11.39 -1.67
C LEU A 10 11.47 11.72 -0.21
N TYR A 11 10.64 12.57 0.39
CA TYR A 11 10.82 12.98 1.78
C TYR A 11 9.96 12.13 2.71
N LYS A 12 10.53 11.78 3.87
CA LYS A 12 9.75 11.20 4.97
C LYS A 12 9.03 12.29 5.74
N ALA A 13 7.86 11.95 6.31
CA ALA A 13 7.00 12.88 7.01
C ALA A 13 7.74 13.64 8.12
N GLU A 14 8.55 12.94 8.91
CA GLU A 14 9.32 13.53 10.00
C GLU A 14 10.39 14.54 9.57
N ASN A 15 10.69 14.63 8.26
CA ASN A 15 11.68 15.54 7.70
C ASN A 15 11.03 16.66 6.86
N CYS A 16 9.70 16.75 6.86
CA CYS A 16 8.96 17.75 6.09
C CYS A 16 8.42 18.84 7.02
N ILE A 17 8.39 20.07 6.52
CA ILE A 17 7.69 21.19 7.15
C ILE A 17 6.72 21.73 6.08
N LEU A 18 5.47 22.00 6.47
CA LEU A 18 4.52 22.68 5.58
C LEU A 18 5.03 24.08 5.26
N ASP A 19 5.02 24.44 3.98
CA ASP A 19 5.21 25.84 3.57
C ASP A 19 3.99 26.65 4.09
N ASP A 20 4.24 27.82 4.68
CA ASP A 20 3.23 28.74 5.24
C ASP A 20 2.14 29.15 4.23
N LYS A 21 2.31 28.78 2.96
CA LYS A 21 1.38 29.03 1.85
C LYS A 21 0.29 27.96 1.67
N ILE A 22 0.36 26.84 2.38
CA ILE A 22 -0.67 25.79 2.29
C ILE A 22 -1.80 26.11 3.27
N ASP A 23 -2.92 26.58 2.72
CA ASP A 23 -4.18 26.69 3.45
C ASP A 23 -4.77 25.27 3.62
N LEU A 24 -4.80 24.77 4.85
CA LEU A 24 -5.28 23.43 5.20
C LEU A 24 -6.80 23.27 5.01
N ASP A 25 -7.58 24.35 5.08
CA ASP A 25 -9.02 24.33 4.82
C ASP A 25 -9.31 24.14 3.32
N GLN A 26 -8.39 24.65 2.49
CA GLN A 26 -8.36 24.46 1.04
C GLN A 26 -7.49 23.27 0.62
N ALA A 27 -7.03 22.45 1.56
CA ALA A 27 -6.29 21.23 1.28
C ALA A 27 -7.18 19.98 1.41
N VAL A 28 -6.77 18.92 0.72
CA VAL A 28 -7.26 17.55 0.93
C VAL A 28 -6.05 16.70 1.24
N SER A 29 -6.11 15.97 2.34
CA SER A 29 -5.10 14.97 2.68
C SER A 29 -5.52 13.61 2.13
N GLY A 30 -4.55 12.83 1.66
CA GLY A 30 -4.75 11.48 1.17
C GLY A 30 -3.80 10.52 1.86
N GLY A 31 -4.30 9.46 2.48
CA GLY A 31 -3.49 8.37 3.01
C GLY A 31 -3.57 7.14 2.10
N THR A 32 -2.43 6.56 1.71
CA THR A 32 -2.35 5.44 0.78
C THR A 32 -1.69 4.21 1.41
N ASP A 33 -2.42 3.10 1.45
CA ASP A 33 -1.93 1.77 1.80
C ASP A 33 -1.53 0.97 0.55
N ASN A 34 -0.34 0.37 0.56
CA ASN A 34 0.13 -0.55 -0.48
C ASN A 34 -0.18 -2.00 -0.08
N GLY A 35 -1.45 -2.37 -0.20
CA GLY A 35 -1.92 -3.69 0.20
C GLY A 35 -1.36 -4.85 -0.64
N ILE A 36 -1.44 -6.06 -0.08
CA ILE A 36 -0.97 -7.30 -0.73
C ILE A 36 -2.00 -7.83 -1.74
N ILE A 37 -3.30 -7.72 -1.44
CA ILE A 37 -4.40 -8.31 -2.23
C ILE A 37 -5.10 -7.22 -3.05
N LYS A 38 -5.64 -6.20 -2.39
CA LYS A 38 -5.93 -4.92 -3.04
C LYS A 38 -4.60 -4.21 -3.17
N THR A 39 -4.20 -3.93 -4.39
CA THR A 39 -2.82 -3.50 -4.66
C THR A 39 -2.54 -2.13 -4.08
N THR A 40 -3.52 -1.21 -4.14
CA THR A 40 -3.44 0.06 -3.42
C THR A 40 -4.83 0.51 -2.99
N GLU A 41 -4.95 1.02 -1.77
CA GLU A 41 -6.17 1.65 -1.25
C GLU A 41 -5.83 3.04 -0.71
N THR A 42 -6.62 4.03 -1.09
CA THR A 42 -6.36 5.43 -0.73
C THR A 42 -7.61 6.07 -0.15
N VAL A 43 -7.45 6.77 0.97
CA VAL A 43 -8.52 7.48 1.66
C VAL A 43 -8.23 8.97 1.63
N PHE A 44 -9.20 9.77 1.19
CA PHE A 44 -9.11 11.23 1.20
C PHE A 44 -9.92 11.81 2.37
N PHE A 45 -9.38 12.83 3.02
CA PHE A 45 -10.02 13.51 4.14
C PHE A 45 -9.58 14.99 4.23
N GLY A 46 -10.47 15.82 4.75
CA GLY A 46 -10.19 17.24 5.06
C GLY A 46 -9.68 17.43 6.48
N ILE A 47 -9.28 18.65 6.80
CA ILE A 47 -8.76 19.02 8.12
C ILE A 47 -9.79 18.82 9.24
N ASP A 48 -11.08 19.10 9.01
CA ASP A 48 -12.15 18.87 10.00
C ASP A 48 -12.17 17.44 10.51
N ARG A 49 -11.99 16.48 9.60
CA ARG A 49 -11.93 15.07 9.97
C ARG A 49 -10.66 14.77 10.76
N PHE A 50 -9.52 15.33 10.36
CA PHE A 50 -8.28 15.16 11.14
C PHE A 50 -8.43 15.67 12.57
N VAL A 51 -9.00 16.86 12.75
CA VAL A 51 -9.29 17.47 14.05
C VAL A 51 -10.23 16.56 14.87
N PHE A 52 -11.30 16.05 14.27
CA PHE A 52 -12.19 15.09 14.95
C PHE A 52 -11.45 13.83 15.43
N TYR A 53 -10.59 13.23 14.61
CA TYR A 53 -9.83 12.04 15.02
C TYR A 53 -8.81 12.35 16.14
N LEU A 54 -8.26 13.56 16.17
CA LEU A 54 -7.29 13.97 17.18
C LEU A 54 -7.98 14.35 18.49
N ASP A 55 -8.94 15.27 18.45
CA ASP A 55 -9.52 15.87 19.65
C ASP A 55 -10.65 15.04 20.24
N GLU A 56 -11.61 14.61 19.40
CA GLU A 56 -12.81 13.90 19.88
C GLU A 56 -12.57 12.41 20.12
N LEU A 57 -11.65 11.81 19.37
CA LEU A 57 -11.35 10.38 19.49
C LEU A 57 -10.05 10.14 20.26
N TYR A 58 -8.90 10.56 19.73
CA TYR A 58 -7.61 10.20 20.32
C TYR A 58 -7.46 10.76 21.74
N ASN A 59 -7.60 12.07 21.91
CA ASN A 59 -7.44 12.71 23.22
C ASN A 59 -8.47 12.18 24.23
N ARG A 60 -9.74 12.02 23.83
CA ARG A 60 -10.79 11.48 24.71
C ARG A 60 -10.49 10.06 25.20
N PHE A 61 -10.06 9.15 24.31
CA PHE A 61 -9.72 7.78 24.68
C PHE A 61 -8.41 7.62 25.45
N GLN A 62 -7.49 8.58 25.35
CA GLN A 62 -6.24 8.56 26.12
C GLN A 62 -6.38 9.24 27.49
N THR A 63 -7.18 10.30 27.58
CA THR A 63 -7.22 11.16 28.77
C THR A 63 -8.34 10.76 29.74
N PHE A 64 -9.48 10.27 29.25
CA PHE A 64 -10.67 10.11 30.09
C PHE A 64 -11.12 8.66 30.29
N ASP A 65 -10.70 7.70 29.46
CA ASP A 65 -11.17 6.30 29.48
C ASP A 65 -12.72 6.19 29.58
N ASP A 66 -13.41 7.26 29.18
CA ASP A 66 -14.84 7.50 29.36
C ASP A 66 -15.62 7.12 28.11
N VAL A 67 -16.89 6.79 28.31
CA VAL A 67 -17.84 6.49 27.23
C VAL A 67 -18.12 7.77 26.45
N MET A 68 -18.03 7.72 25.12
CA MET A 68 -18.51 8.83 24.30
C MET A 68 -20.03 8.92 24.41
N ASP A 69 -20.56 10.08 24.78
CA ASP A 69 -21.97 10.40 24.50
C ASP A 69 -22.10 10.48 22.97
N MET A 70 -22.71 9.43 22.40
CA MET A 70 -22.75 9.19 20.96
C MET A 70 -23.63 10.20 20.20
N ASP A 71 -24.46 10.96 20.91
CA ASP A 71 -25.46 11.83 20.30
C ASP A 71 -24.83 13.00 19.51
N ASP A 72 -23.73 13.61 19.99
CA ASP A 72 -23.03 14.69 19.27
C ASP A 72 -22.11 14.17 18.16
N ALA A 73 -21.55 12.97 18.31
CA ALA A 73 -20.59 12.39 17.35
C ALA A 73 -21.28 11.81 16.09
N VAL A 74 -22.53 11.36 16.21
CA VAL A 74 -23.33 10.79 15.12
C VAL A 74 -23.70 11.83 14.07
N ASP A 75 -23.86 13.10 14.44
CA ASP A 75 -24.28 14.17 13.52
C ASP A 75 -23.14 14.61 12.55
N SER A 76 -21.87 14.41 12.94
CA SER A 76 -20.70 14.84 12.16
C SER A 76 -20.39 13.99 10.91
N GLY A 77 -20.98 12.80 10.77
CA GLY A 77 -20.61 11.82 9.74
C GLY A 77 -19.16 11.29 9.84
N CYS A 78 -18.37 11.74 10.82
CA CYS A 78 -16.98 11.35 11.00
C CYS A 78 -16.80 9.97 11.65
N LEU A 79 -17.86 9.43 12.26
CA LEU A 79 -17.91 8.05 12.75
C LEU A 79 -17.94 7.01 11.61
N ARG A 80 -18.28 7.39 10.38
CA ARG A 80 -18.18 6.51 9.22
C ARG A 80 -16.80 6.67 8.58
N LEU A 81 -16.16 5.55 8.23
CA LEU A 81 -14.92 5.59 7.46
C LEU A 81 -15.17 6.23 6.08
N PRO A 82 -14.29 7.13 5.61
CA PRO A 82 -14.47 7.77 4.31
C PRO A 82 -14.38 6.77 3.16
N GLU A 83 -15.01 7.08 2.04
CA GLU A 83 -14.89 6.28 0.82
C GLU A 83 -13.43 6.17 0.35
N THR A 84 -13.13 5.05 -0.31
CA THR A 84 -11.77 4.75 -0.75
C THR A 84 -11.64 4.75 -2.26
N HIS A 85 -10.49 5.24 -2.73
CA HIS A 85 -10.02 5.02 -4.08
C HIS A 85 -9.19 3.74 -4.11
N THR A 86 -9.74 2.68 -4.69
CA THR A 86 -9.07 1.38 -4.78
C THR A 86 -8.56 1.12 -6.19
N LEU A 87 -7.31 0.66 -6.31
CA LEU A 87 -6.75 0.12 -7.55
C LEU A 87 -6.50 -1.38 -7.40
N GLY A 88 -7.15 -2.16 -8.26
CA GLY A 88 -7.01 -3.60 -8.30
C GLY A 88 -5.83 -4.06 -9.16
N PRO A 89 -5.29 -5.28 -8.92
CA PRO A 89 -4.17 -5.81 -9.69
C PRO A 89 -4.49 -5.95 -11.19
N LYS A 90 -5.75 -6.28 -11.53
CA LYS A 90 -6.21 -6.39 -12.91
C LYS A 90 -6.15 -5.04 -13.65
N GLU A 91 -6.72 -4.01 -13.05
CA GLU A 91 -6.72 -2.65 -13.62
C GLU A 91 -5.29 -2.13 -13.82
N ILE A 92 -4.39 -2.39 -12.85
CA ILE A 92 -2.99 -2.02 -12.97
C ILE A 92 -2.35 -2.79 -14.13
N ALA A 93 -2.51 -4.12 -14.18
CA ALA A 93 -1.94 -4.97 -15.24
C ALA A 93 -2.37 -4.53 -16.64
N GLU A 94 -3.65 -4.18 -16.80
CA GLU A 94 -4.22 -3.68 -18.06
C GLU A 94 -3.63 -2.31 -18.41
N THR A 95 -3.62 -1.37 -17.46
CA THR A 95 -3.19 0.01 -17.70
C THR A 95 -1.69 0.11 -18.03
N ILE A 96 -0.85 -0.73 -17.42
CA ILE A 96 0.60 -0.77 -17.71
C ILE A 96 0.94 -1.64 -18.93
N GLY A 97 -0.03 -2.28 -19.56
CA GLY A 97 0.17 -3.17 -20.72
C GLY A 97 0.71 -4.56 -20.39
N LEU A 98 0.87 -4.91 -19.11
CA LEU A 98 1.37 -6.21 -18.67
C LEU A 98 0.41 -7.34 -19.05
N ALA A 99 -0.90 -7.13 -18.93
CA ALA A 99 -1.91 -8.13 -19.30
C ALA A 99 -1.78 -8.53 -20.78
N SER A 100 -1.70 -7.54 -21.68
CA SER A 100 -1.52 -7.76 -23.12
C SER A 100 -0.20 -8.44 -23.43
N PHE A 101 0.88 -8.06 -22.76
CA PHE A 101 2.20 -8.68 -22.93
C PHE A 101 2.20 -10.16 -22.51
N ILE A 102 1.61 -10.48 -21.35
CA ILE A 102 1.49 -11.86 -20.86
C ILE A 102 0.63 -12.70 -21.81
N SER A 103 -0.54 -12.18 -22.23
CA SER A 103 -1.40 -12.89 -23.19
C SER A 103 -0.67 -13.18 -24.51
N LEU A 104 0.15 -12.24 -24.97
CA LEU A 104 0.96 -12.44 -26.16
C LEU A 104 1.98 -13.57 -25.97
N LEU A 105 2.72 -13.59 -24.85
CA LEU A 105 3.68 -14.65 -24.54
C LEU A 105 3.01 -16.02 -24.46
N VAL A 106 1.88 -16.12 -23.77
CA VAL A 106 1.09 -17.36 -23.67
C VAL A 106 0.64 -17.84 -25.05
N ASN A 107 0.16 -16.92 -25.90
CA ASN A 107 -0.25 -17.26 -27.27
C ASN A 107 0.94 -17.72 -28.12
N GLN A 108 2.12 -17.13 -27.96
CA GLN A 108 3.32 -17.57 -28.67
C GLN A 108 3.77 -18.95 -28.23
N LYS A 109 3.74 -19.25 -26.92
CA LYS A 109 4.02 -20.59 -26.41
C LYS A 109 3.09 -21.65 -27.00
N LYS A 110 1.82 -21.31 -27.23
CA LYS A 110 0.79 -22.21 -27.78
C LYS A 110 0.80 -22.36 -29.31
N ARG A 111 1.40 -21.44 -30.06
CA ARG A 111 1.24 -21.38 -31.52
C ARG A 111 2.55 -21.46 -32.31
N ALA A 112 3.65 -20.97 -31.75
CA ALA A 112 4.94 -20.98 -32.43
C ALA A 112 5.74 -22.22 -32.03
N SER A 113 6.47 -22.83 -32.98
CA SER A 113 7.36 -23.97 -32.70
C SER A 113 8.39 -23.64 -31.61
N VAL A 114 9.07 -22.50 -31.74
CA VAL A 114 10.02 -21.97 -30.74
C VAL A 114 9.35 -21.73 -29.38
N GLY A 115 8.07 -21.36 -29.39
CA GLY A 115 7.28 -21.18 -28.17
C GLY A 115 6.95 -22.50 -27.47
N HIS A 116 6.61 -23.54 -28.22
CA HIS A 116 6.38 -24.88 -27.66
C HIS A 116 7.66 -25.46 -27.06
N GLN A 117 8.79 -25.31 -27.76
CA GLN A 117 10.10 -25.72 -27.24
C GLN A 117 10.45 -25.00 -25.94
N ALA A 118 10.20 -23.69 -25.86
CA ALA A 118 10.38 -22.94 -24.63
C ALA A 118 9.46 -23.42 -23.50
N SER A 119 8.20 -23.76 -23.80
CA SER A 119 7.27 -24.30 -22.81
C SER A 119 7.68 -25.68 -22.28
N GLN A 120 8.19 -26.56 -23.14
CA GLN A 120 8.73 -27.86 -22.74
C GLN A 120 10.00 -27.70 -21.89
N ALA A 121 10.90 -26.79 -22.30
CA ALA A 121 12.08 -26.47 -21.53
C ALA A 121 11.71 -25.93 -20.13
N GLU A 122 10.70 -25.08 -20.00
CA GLU A 122 10.21 -24.62 -18.70
C GLU A 122 9.71 -25.75 -17.80
N GLU A 123 8.99 -26.72 -18.36
CA GLU A 123 8.49 -27.88 -17.63
C GLU A 123 9.63 -28.75 -17.10
N VAL A 124 10.66 -28.97 -17.92
CA VAL A 124 11.90 -29.65 -17.48
C VAL A 124 12.57 -28.88 -16.35
N LEU A 125 12.75 -27.56 -16.49
CA LEU A 125 13.42 -26.74 -15.49
C LEU A 125 12.66 -26.63 -14.17
N LEU A 126 11.33 -26.71 -14.19
CA LEU A 126 10.50 -26.78 -12.98
C LEU A 126 10.76 -28.06 -12.18
N GLY A 127 11.03 -29.19 -12.85
CA GLY A 127 11.40 -30.46 -12.21
C GLY A 127 12.86 -30.53 -11.74
N CYS A 128 13.71 -29.62 -12.20
CA CYS A 128 15.16 -29.66 -12.01
C CYS A 128 15.66 -28.42 -11.25
N CYS A 129 15.11 -28.19 -10.07
CA CYS A 129 15.44 -27.03 -9.25
C CYS A 129 16.80 -27.18 -8.57
N LEU A 130 17.76 -26.33 -8.95
CA LEU A 130 19.12 -26.29 -8.36
C LEU A 130 19.11 -26.09 -6.84
N HIS A 131 18.11 -25.39 -6.30
CA HIS A 131 18.01 -25.07 -4.87
C HIS A 131 17.38 -26.21 -4.05
N GLN A 132 16.84 -27.23 -4.70
CA GLN A 132 16.18 -28.37 -4.05
C GLN A 132 16.99 -29.67 -4.18
N SER A 133 18.14 -29.63 -4.86
CA SER A 133 19.05 -30.76 -4.97
C SER A 133 19.59 -31.16 -3.59
N GLN A 134 19.48 -32.44 -3.24
CA GLN A 134 19.88 -32.93 -1.91
C GLN A 134 21.32 -33.42 -1.87
N ASN A 135 21.91 -33.68 -3.04
CA ASN A 135 23.27 -34.18 -3.19
C ASN A 135 23.94 -33.60 -4.45
N VAL A 136 25.26 -33.78 -4.53
CA VAL A 136 26.10 -33.23 -5.61
C VAL A 136 25.71 -33.83 -6.97
N SER A 137 25.41 -35.13 -7.03
CA SER A 137 25.03 -35.81 -8.27
C SER A 137 23.70 -35.27 -8.84
N GLU A 138 22.71 -35.01 -7.99
CA GLU A 138 21.45 -34.37 -8.37
C GLU A 138 21.65 -32.92 -8.83
N LEU A 139 22.56 -32.19 -8.18
CA LEU A 139 22.90 -30.83 -8.55
C LEU A 139 23.56 -30.81 -9.93
N ASP A 140 24.54 -31.67 -10.18
CA ASP A 140 25.23 -31.79 -11.47
C ASP A 140 24.26 -32.15 -12.59
N ARG A 141 23.37 -33.12 -12.36
CA ARG A 141 22.33 -33.49 -13.33
C ARG A 141 21.39 -32.32 -13.62
N SER A 142 20.95 -31.62 -12.58
CA SER A 142 20.07 -30.46 -12.73
C SER A 142 20.79 -29.34 -13.49
N PHE A 143 22.07 -29.09 -13.18
CA PHE A 143 22.89 -28.11 -13.87
C PHE A 143 23.04 -28.43 -15.37
N GLN A 144 23.31 -29.68 -15.73
CA GLN A 144 23.38 -30.12 -17.13
C GLN A 144 22.07 -29.86 -17.87
N GLN A 145 20.91 -30.19 -17.27
CA GLN A 145 19.60 -29.91 -17.87
C GLN A 145 19.32 -28.41 -18.04
N HIS A 146 19.79 -27.57 -17.11
CA HIS A 146 19.73 -26.12 -17.25
C HIS A 146 20.56 -25.63 -18.44
N GLU A 147 21.78 -26.17 -18.63
CA GLU A 147 22.66 -25.78 -19.73
C GLU A 147 22.10 -26.23 -21.09
N GLU A 148 21.50 -27.42 -21.17
CA GLU A 148 20.79 -27.91 -22.36
C GLU A 148 19.61 -27.02 -22.76
N CYS A 149 18.80 -26.60 -21.78
CA CYS A 149 17.63 -25.74 -22.03
C CYS A 149 17.99 -24.27 -22.31
N ARG A 150 19.22 -23.85 -21.96
CA ARG A 150 19.66 -22.44 -21.97
C ARG A 150 19.49 -21.77 -23.33
N ALA A 151 19.89 -22.43 -24.41
CA ALA A 151 19.84 -21.87 -25.75
C ALA A 151 18.39 -21.61 -26.19
N THR A 152 17.49 -22.57 -25.95
CA THR A 152 16.05 -22.47 -26.24
C THR A 152 15.40 -21.35 -25.42
N MET A 153 15.70 -21.28 -24.12
CA MET A 153 15.15 -20.24 -23.25
C MET A 153 15.61 -18.85 -23.67
N ARG A 154 16.89 -18.69 -24.04
CA ARG A 154 17.44 -17.42 -24.54
C ARG A 154 16.86 -17.03 -25.88
N SER A 155 16.77 -17.95 -26.83
CA SER A 155 16.24 -17.66 -28.17
C SER A 155 14.78 -17.20 -28.10
N PHE A 156 13.99 -17.77 -27.19
CA PHE A 156 12.61 -17.33 -26.98
C PHE A 156 12.55 -15.98 -26.23
N TYR A 157 13.07 -15.90 -25.01
CA TYR A 157 12.86 -14.75 -24.10
C TYR A 157 13.74 -13.53 -24.34
N SER A 158 14.88 -13.73 -25.01
CA SER A 158 15.91 -12.72 -25.23
C SER A 158 16.16 -12.46 -26.73
N SER A 159 15.27 -12.92 -27.61
CA SER A 159 15.32 -12.52 -29.03
C SER A 159 15.14 -11.01 -29.18
N ASN A 160 15.70 -10.44 -30.25
CA ASN A 160 15.55 -9.02 -30.60
C ASN A 160 14.09 -8.56 -30.59
N LYS A 161 13.17 -9.41 -31.07
CA LYS A 161 11.73 -9.13 -31.08
C LYS A 161 11.15 -9.07 -29.66
N GLN A 162 11.55 -9.95 -28.75
CA GLN A 162 11.11 -9.84 -27.35
C GLN A 162 11.78 -8.69 -26.61
N CYS A 163 13.06 -8.41 -26.87
CA CYS A 163 13.74 -7.25 -26.30
C CYS A 163 13.04 -5.95 -26.69
N ALA A 164 12.66 -5.80 -27.96
CA ALA A 164 11.89 -4.65 -28.44
C ALA A 164 10.53 -4.55 -27.72
N ARG A 165 9.82 -5.67 -27.54
CA ARG A 165 8.53 -5.70 -26.82
C ARG A 165 8.65 -5.40 -25.34
N LYS A 166 9.67 -5.95 -24.67
CA LYS A 166 9.98 -5.64 -23.26
C LYS A 166 10.29 -4.16 -23.10
N SER A 167 11.07 -3.59 -24.01
CA SER A 167 11.36 -2.15 -24.02
C SER A 167 10.08 -1.32 -24.19
N HIS A 168 9.20 -1.72 -25.11
CA HIS A 168 7.88 -1.09 -25.26
C HIS A 168 6.99 -1.23 -24.02
N LEU A 169 7.04 -2.39 -23.35
CA LEU A 169 6.33 -2.61 -22.09
C LEU A 169 6.85 -1.69 -21.00
N GLU A 170 8.16 -1.55 -20.80
CA GLU A 170 8.71 -0.63 -19.78
C GLU A 170 8.29 0.83 -20.04
N LEU A 171 8.30 1.28 -21.31
CA LEU A 171 7.80 2.61 -21.69
C LEU A 171 6.31 2.78 -21.41
N THR A 172 5.50 1.77 -21.75
CA THR A 172 4.05 1.78 -21.51
C THR A 172 3.73 1.73 -20.03
N LYS A 173 4.51 0.96 -19.27
CA LYS A 173 4.38 0.82 -17.82
C LYS A 173 4.61 2.14 -17.11
N GLN A 174 5.67 2.86 -17.45
CA GLN A 174 5.94 4.18 -16.88
C GLN A 174 4.76 5.15 -17.13
N LYS A 175 4.28 5.21 -18.39
CA LYS A 175 3.12 6.05 -18.75
C LYS A 175 1.83 5.60 -18.07
N GLY A 176 1.64 4.29 -17.93
CA GLY A 176 0.49 3.69 -17.27
C GLY A 176 0.45 4.02 -15.78
N GLN A 177 1.59 3.91 -15.10
CA GLN A 177 1.76 4.30 -13.70
C GLN A 177 1.44 5.78 -13.48
N ASP A 178 1.95 6.66 -14.35
CA ASP A 178 1.63 8.10 -14.30
C ASP A 178 0.13 8.37 -14.50
N ARG A 179 -0.54 7.64 -15.40
CA ARG A 179 -2.00 7.74 -15.60
C ARG A 179 -2.79 7.28 -14.40
N LEU A 180 -2.37 6.19 -13.75
CA LEU A 180 -3.01 5.67 -12.53
C LEU A 180 -2.87 6.68 -11.39
N ALA A 181 -1.67 7.21 -11.16
CA ALA A 181 -1.43 8.25 -10.17
C ALA A 181 -2.24 9.51 -10.48
N ALA A 182 -2.33 9.94 -11.74
CA ALA A 182 -3.18 11.07 -12.14
C ALA A 182 -4.68 10.81 -11.95
N LYS A 183 -5.16 9.57 -12.15
CA LYS A 183 -6.54 9.18 -11.88
C LYS A 183 -6.85 9.29 -10.39
N GLU A 184 -5.94 8.82 -9.53
CA GLU A 184 -6.05 8.94 -8.08
C GLU A 184 -6.05 10.39 -7.60
N ARG A 185 -5.14 11.24 -8.11
CA ARG A 185 -5.13 12.68 -7.78
C ARG A 185 -6.43 13.38 -8.18
N ARG A 186 -7.01 13.00 -9.32
CA ARG A 186 -8.31 13.52 -9.77
C ARG A 186 -9.46 13.06 -8.87
N ALA A 187 -9.36 11.88 -8.25
CA ALA A 187 -10.36 11.42 -7.29
C ALA A 187 -10.36 12.26 -5.99
N ALA A 188 -9.20 12.79 -5.59
CA ALA A 188 -9.09 13.73 -4.47
C ALA A 188 -9.63 15.13 -4.80
N SER A 189 -9.60 15.49 -6.08
CA SER A 189 -9.85 16.85 -6.57
C SER A 189 -11.35 17.14 -6.64
N SER A 190 -11.93 17.58 -5.53
CA SER A 190 -12.95 18.63 -5.62
C SER A 190 -12.26 19.87 -6.23
N LYS A 191 -12.84 20.48 -7.26
CA LYS A 191 -12.18 21.51 -8.10
C LYS A 191 -11.56 22.62 -7.22
N GLY A 192 -10.22 22.71 -7.19
CA GLY A 192 -9.47 23.83 -6.61
C GLY A 192 -8.67 23.52 -5.34
N LYS A 193 -8.85 22.35 -4.70
CA LYS A 193 -8.11 22.03 -3.46
C LYS A 193 -6.70 21.48 -3.69
N THR A 194 -5.78 21.85 -2.81
CA THR A 194 -4.39 21.34 -2.83
C THR A 194 -4.33 19.94 -2.21
N LEU A 195 -3.78 18.96 -2.92
CA LEU A 195 -3.63 17.60 -2.41
C LEU A 195 -2.32 17.46 -1.62
N VAL A 196 -2.37 16.94 -0.40
CA VAL A 196 -1.23 16.45 0.37
C VAL A 196 -1.32 14.93 0.45
N MET A 197 -0.33 14.23 -0.09
CA MET A 197 -0.41 12.77 -0.27
C MET A 197 0.59 12.07 0.65
N PHE A 198 0.08 11.23 1.55
CA PHE A 198 0.84 10.37 2.44
C PHE A 198 0.83 8.95 1.89
N VAL A 199 2.00 8.43 1.56
CA VAL A 199 2.17 7.06 1.06
C VAL A 199 2.94 6.26 2.08
N GLY A 200 2.39 5.13 2.47
CA GLY A 200 3.05 4.23 3.38
C GLY A 200 4.41 3.72 2.85
N ASP A 201 5.34 3.50 3.78
CA ASP A 201 6.72 3.07 3.53
C ASP A 201 6.96 1.55 3.66
N ARG A 202 5.91 0.75 3.86
CA ARG A 202 5.97 -0.72 3.92
C ARG A 202 5.14 -1.31 2.77
N GLY A 203 4.98 -2.63 2.73
CA GLY A 203 4.19 -3.27 1.66
C GLY A 203 4.87 -3.39 0.28
N HIS A 204 6.19 -3.49 0.21
CA HIS A 204 6.99 -3.58 -1.04
C HIS A 204 6.86 -4.89 -1.84
N GLY A 205 5.71 -5.56 -1.78
CA GLY A 205 5.50 -6.79 -2.52
C GLY A 205 5.58 -6.62 -4.02
N VAL A 206 6.67 -7.07 -4.66
CA VAL A 206 6.83 -7.06 -6.11
C VAL A 206 7.08 -8.47 -6.61
N GLY A 207 6.54 -8.81 -7.78
CA GLY A 207 6.87 -10.06 -8.46
C GLY A 207 5.85 -11.16 -8.22
N SER A 208 6.28 -12.29 -7.66
CA SER A 208 5.53 -13.55 -7.68
C SER A 208 4.06 -13.40 -7.24
N PRO A 209 3.09 -13.99 -7.98
CA PRO A 209 1.69 -13.90 -7.62
C PRO A 209 1.40 -14.55 -6.28
N ILE A 210 0.51 -13.96 -5.48
CA ILE A 210 -0.06 -14.60 -4.30
C ILE A 210 -1.52 -14.90 -4.60
N LYS A 211 -1.92 -16.17 -4.45
CA LYS A 211 -3.27 -16.67 -4.80
C LYS A 211 -3.67 -16.30 -6.24
N GLY A 212 -2.71 -16.31 -7.17
CA GLY A 212 -2.92 -15.95 -8.57
C GLY A 212 -2.95 -14.45 -8.87
N HIS A 213 -2.86 -13.58 -7.86
CA HIS A 213 -2.83 -12.13 -8.06
C HIS A 213 -1.40 -11.60 -8.15
N GLN A 214 -1.08 -10.94 -9.26
CA GLN A 214 0.20 -10.26 -9.48
C GLN A 214 0.40 -9.16 -8.44
N ARG A 215 1.60 -9.09 -7.87
CA ARG A 215 1.95 -8.05 -6.90
C ARG A 215 2.56 -6.86 -7.62
N PHE A 216 1.98 -5.67 -7.40
CA PHE A 216 2.49 -4.40 -7.92
C PHE A 216 2.82 -3.40 -6.80
N GLY A 217 3.32 -3.86 -5.67
CA GLY A 217 3.87 -2.97 -4.64
C GLY A 217 5.17 -2.29 -5.13
N GLY A 218 5.99 -1.85 -4.18
CA GLY A 218 7.25 -1.18 -4.48
C GLY A 218 7.12 0.34 -4.50
N LYS A 219 8.18 1.03 -4.95
CA LYS A 219 8.30 2.50 -4.84
C LYS A 219 7.62 3.32 -5.94
N TRP A 220 7.05 2.65 -6.94
CA TRP A 220 6.59 3.32 -8.17
C TRP A 220 5.49 4.35 -7.91
N LYS A 221 4.66 4.15 -6.88
CA LYS A 221 3.55 5.06 -6.55
C LYS A 221 4.07 6.32 -5.86
N GLN A 222 5.00 6.18 -4.92
CA GLN A 222 5.71 7.31 -4.34
C GLN A 222 6.39 8.14 -5.44
N GLU A 223 7.12 7.47 -6.34
CA GLU A 223 7.82 8.12 -7.45
C GLU A 223 6.85 8.80 -8.44
N ALA A 224 5.70 8.18 -8.73
CA ALA A 224 4.70 8.73 -9.65
C ALA A 224 3.97 9.93 -9.09
N HIS A 225 3.70 9.97 -7.78
CA HIS A 225 3.12 11.16 -7.15
C HIS A 225 4.17 12.26 -6.97
N ALA A 226 5.38 11.94 -6.53
CA ALA A 226 6.44 12.93 -6.32
C ALA A 226 6.83 13.70 -7.60
N ARG A 227 6.68 13.09 -8.79
CA ARG A 227 6.91 13.78 -10.08
C ARG A 227 5.96 14.95 -10.34
N TYR A 228 4.73 14.91 -9.82
CA TYR A 228 3.67 15.86 -10.17
C TYR A 228 3.01 16.54 -8.96
N THR A 229 3.29 16.06 -7.75
CA THR A 229 2.76 16.56 -6.49
C THR A 229 3.92 16.74 -5.51
N PRO A 230 4.38 17.99 -5.28
CA PRO A 230 5.53 18.26 -4.43
C PRO A 230 5.28 17.92 -2.96
N THR A 231 4.02 17.75 -2.57
CA THR A 231 3.52 17.40 -1.24
C THR A 231 3.31 15.88 -1.06
N THR A 232 4.09 15.06 -1.78
CA THR A 232 4.10 13.60 -1.58
C THR A 232 5.06 13.25 -0.46
N ILE A 233 4.52 12.68 0.61
CA ILE A 233 5.23 12.43 1.87
C ILE A 233 5.19 10.93 2.16
N ILE A 234 6.35 10.37 2.50
CA ILE A 234 6.46 8.98 2.95
C ILE A 234 6.14 8.91 4.44
N THR A 235 5.16 8.08 4.82
CA THR A 235 4.76 7.89 6.22
C THR A 235 5.06 6.48 6.69
N ASN A 236 5.49 6.34 7.95
CA ASN A 236 5.66 5.04 8.59
C ASN A 236 4.31 4.32 8.74
N GLU A 237 4.21 3.08 8.25
CA GLU A 237 3.00 2.25 8.35
C GLU A 237 2.90 1.45 9.67
N TYR A 238 3.71 1.76 10.67
CA TYR A 238 3.73 0.99 11.92
C TYR A 238 2.35 0.90 12.57
N ASN A 239 1.85 -0.32 12.79
CA ASN A 239 0.52 -0.64 13.33
C ASN A 239 -0.69 -0.03 12.59
N SER A 240 -0.53 0.58 11.41
CA SER A 240 -1.62 1.23 10.65
C SER A 240 -2.80 0.28 10.39
N SER A 241 -2.50 -0.98 10.08
CA SER A 241 -3.48 -2.03 9.80
C SER A 241 -3.95 -2.79 11.04
N GLN A 242 -3.41 -2.53 12.22
CA GLN A 242 -3.69 -3.30 13.45
C GLN A 242 -4.34 -2.47 14.55
N THR A 243 -4.53 -1.17 14.35
CA THR A 243 -5.07 -0.25 15.36
C THR A 243 -6.44 0.27 14.92
N CYS A 244 -7.39 0.27 15.85
CA CYS A 244 -8.71 0.84 15.63
C CYS A 244 -8.61 2.37 15.60
N LEU A 245 -9.12 3.03 14.57
CA LEU A 245 -9.07 4.50 14.50
C LEU A 245 -10.08 5.22 15.39
N PHE A 246 -10.99 4.49 16.03
CA PHE A 246 -12.01 5.07 16.89
C PHE A 246 -11.60 5.08 18.36
N CYS A 247 -10.92 4.03 18.82
CA CYS A 247 -10.46 3.92 20.21
C CYS A 247 -8.95 3.75 20.36
N PHE A 248 -8.20 3.72 19.26
CA PHE A 248 -6.74 3.59 19.22
C PHE A 248 -6.17 2.34 19.93
N ARG A 249 -7.01 1.33 20.16
CA ARG A 249 -6.63 0.00 20.67
C ARG A 249 -6.45 -1.01 19.53
N LYS A 250 -5.78 -2.13 19.79
CA LYS A 250 -5.56 -3.18 18.79
C LYS A 250 -6.87 -3.79 18.28
N LEU A 251 -6.91 -4.02 16.97
CA LEU A 251 -7.96 -4.75 16.28
C LEU A 251 -7.72 -6.26 16.34
N CYS A 252 -8.79 -7.03 16.23
CA CYS A 252 -8.75 -8.48 16.14
C CYS A 252 -9.30 -8.97 14.81
N HIS A 253 -8.78 -10.10 14.32
CA HIS A 253 -9.33 -10.75 13.14
C HIS A 253 -10.69 -11.36 13.47
N PRO A 254 -11.75 -11.06 12.69
CA PRO A 254 -13.02 -11.73 12.86
C PRO A 254 -12.87 -13.20 12.50
N VAL A 255 -13.63 -14.03 13.19
CA VAL A 255 -13.59 -15.48 13.07
C VAL A 255 -14.90 -15.97 12.48
N SER A 256 -14.82 -16.80 11.44
CA SER A 256 -15.97 -17.50 10.86
C SER A 256 -15.84 -19.00 11.09
N ARG A 257 -16.97 -19.68 11.29
CA ARG A 257 -17.04 -21.14 11.39
C ARG A 257 -17.50 -21.69 10.05
N GLN A 258 -16.62 -22.44 9.38
CA GLN A 258 -16.93 -23.12 8.12
C GLN A 258 -16.54 -24.58 8.26
N ASP A 259 -17.47 -25.49 8.01
CA ASP A 259 -17.26 -26.95 8.04
C ASP A 259 -16.56 -27.45 9.33
N SER A 260 -17.08 -27.02 10.49
CA SER A 260 -16.55 -27.36 11.81
C SER A 260 -15.12 -26.85 12.11
N LYS A 261 -14.52 -26.06 11.21
CA LYS A 261 -13.22 -25.41 11.40
C LYS A 261 -13.37 -23.90 11.59
N VAL A 262 -12.54 -23.37 12.48
CA VAL A 262 -12.43 -21.95 12.78
C VAL A 262 -11.48 -21.32 11.75
N LYS A 263 -11.97 -20.36 10.97
CA LYS A 263 -11.16 -19.63 9.98
C LYS A 263 -11.18 -18.13 10.27
N PHE A 264 -10.00 -17.53 10.28
CA PHE A 264 -9.87 -16.07 10.33
C PHE A 264 -10.28 -15.44 9.00
N CYS A 265 -11.11 -14.40 9.07
CA CYS A 265 -11.48 -13.57 7.94
C CYS A 265 -10.32 -12.60 7.63
N ASN A 266 -9.40 -13.04 6.77
CA ASN A 266 -8.29 -12.22 6.31
C ASN A 266 -8.78 -11.01 5.51
N GLY A 267 -8.29 -9.81 5.84
CA GLY A 267 -8.65 -8.56 5.16
C GLY A 267 -9.76 -7.74 5.86
N SER A 268 -10.28 -8.25 6.98
CA SER A 268 -11.23 -7.52 7.81
C SER A 268 -10.80 -7.55 9.27
N PHE A 269 -11.27 -6.58 10.03
CA PHE A 269 -10.94 -6.38 11.43
C PHE A 269 -12.17 -6.00 12.24
N VAL A 270 -12.12 -6.28 13.53
CA VAL A 270 -13.15 -5.89 14.49
C VAL A 270 -12.50 -5.33 15.75
N GLY A 271 -13.07 -4.25 16.29
CA GLY A 271 -12.70 -3.72 17.61
C GLY A 271 -13.47 -4.48 18.70
N LEU A 272 -12.78 -4.90 19.75
CA LEU A 272 -13.38 -5.63 20.88
C LEU A 272 -13.61 -4.76 22.13
N ASN A 273 -13.16 -3.50 22.09
CA ASN A 273 -13.41 -2.56 23.18
C ASN A 273 -14.89 -2.16 23.15
N ASP A 274 -15.62 -2.49 24.21
CA ASP A 274 -17.04 -2.19 24.40
C ASP A 274 -17.33 -0.69 24.47
N LYS A 275 -16.38 0.11 24.96
CA LYS A 275 -16.48 1.58 24.97
C LYS A 275 -16.23 2.23 23.61
N CYS A 276 -15.82 1.47 22.60
CA CYS A 276 -15.51 2.01 21.28
C CYS A 276 -16.81 2.36 20.52
N PRO A 277 -16.90 3.54 19.86
CA PRO A 277 -18.03 3.88 18.99
C PRO A 277 -18.26 2.86 17.87
N ASN A 278 -17.19 2.15 17.49
CA ASN A 278 -17.20 1.13 16.45
C ASN A 278 -16.97 -0.29 17.01
N ALA A 279 -17.35 -0.52 18.27
CA ALA A 279 -17.29 -1.82 18.91
C ALA A 279 -18.02 -2.88 18.08
N PHE A 280 -17.42 -4.06 17.94
CA PHE A 280 -17.99 -5.23 17.24
C PHE A 280 -18.37 -5.00 15.76
N THR A 281 -18.02 -3.84 15.20
CA THR A 281 -18.26 -3.53 13.79
C THR A 281 -17.09 -3.99 12.95
N VAL A 282 -17.39 -4.75 11.90
CA VAL A 282 -16.39 -5.27 10.97
C VAL A 282 -16.00 -4.18 9.98
N VAL A 283 -14.71 -3.88 9.91
CA VAL A 283 -14.13 -2.87 9.01
C VAL A 283 -13.12 -3.48 8.04
N CYS A 284 -12.96 -2.87 6.88
CA CYS A 284 -11.95 -3.28 5.91
C CYS A 284 -10.57 -2.86 6.39
N ARG A 285 -9.62 -3.81 6.42
CA ARG A 285 -8.24 -3.54 6.84
C ARG A 285 -7.59 -2.44 6.02
N ASP A 286 -7.66 -2.59 4.70
CA ASP A 286 -6.85 -1.79 3.77
C ASP A 286 -7.35 -0.32 3.81
N GLN A 287 -8.66 -0.10 3.98
CA GLN A 287 -9.26 1.21 4.27
C GLN A 287 -8.79 1.82 5.60
N VAL A 288 -8.78 1.03 6.68
CA VAL A 288 -8.31 1.49 8.01
C VAL A 288 -6.83 1.85 7.93
N SER A 289 -6.01 1.01 7.30
CA SER A 289 -4.58 1.26 7.11
C SER A 289 -4.33 2.55 6.33
N ALA A 290 -5.05 2.73 5.21
CA ALA A 290 -4.93 3.92 4.38
C ALA A 290 -5.27 5.21 5.15
N LEU A 291 -6.37 5.22 5.91
CA LEU A 291 -6.72 6.38 6.74
C LEU A 291 -5.69 6.60 7.86
N ALA A 292 -5.23 5.53 8.53
CA ALA A 292 -4.20 5.62 9.57
C ALA A 292 -2.89 6.25 9.06
N ILE A 293 -2.44 5.84 7.88
CA ILE A 293 -1.26 6.40 7.21
C ILE A 293 -1.44 7.89 6.94
N GLY A 294 -2.64 8.30 6.51
CA GLY A 294 -2.97 9.71 6.30
C GLY A 294 -2.93 10.52 7.59
N LEU A 295 -3.61 10.05 8.64
CA LEU A 295 -3.67 10.72 9.94
C LEU A 295 -2.28 10.82 10.59
N ALA A 296 -1.52 9.72 10.60
CA ALA A 296 -0.16 9.68 11.13
C ALA A 296 0.79 10.63 10.37
N GLY A 297 0.66 10.65 9.04
CA GLY A 297 1.46 11.52 8.18
C GLY A 297 1.16 13.00 8.41
N LEU A 298 -0.13 13.35 8.49
CA LEU A 298 -0.55 14.73 8.73
C LEU A 298 -0.17 15.21 10.13
N ALA A 299 -0.32 14.37 11.16
CA ALA A 299 0.15 14.69 12.50
C ALA A 299 1.66 14.94 12.52
N SER A 300 2.45 14.06 11.88
CA SER A 300 3.90 14.22 11.78
C SER A 300 4.29 15.51 11.08
N LEU A 301 3.55 15.88 10.03
CA LEU A 301 3.80 17.07 9.26
C LEU A 301 3.44 18.37 10.01
N LEU A 302 2.35 18.37 10.79
CA LEU A 302 1.88 19.54 11.53
C LEU A 302 2.61 19.73 12.86
N PHE A 303 2.91 18.64 13.56
CA PHE A 303 3.39 18.68 14.95
C PHE A 303 4.81 18.13 15.13
N GLY A 304 5.43 17.58 14.08
CA GLY A 304 6.72 16.89 14.16
C GLY A 304 6.65 15.52 14.85
N VAL A 305 5.45 15.07 15.25
CA VAL A 305 5.20 13.82 15.97
C VAL A 305 3.94 13.13 15.43
N THR A 306 3.88 11.81 15.53
CA THR A 306 2.69 11.02 15.17
C THR A 306 1.96 10.52 16.42
N PHE A 307 0.77 9.93 16.24
CA PHE A 307 0.07 9.23 17.31
C PHE A 307 0.96 8.10 17.86
N PRO A 308 1.14 7.99 19.18
CA PRO A 308 1.91 6.95 19.84
C PRO A 308 1.65 5.53 19.33
N CYS A 309 0.40 5.16 19.06
CA CYS A 309 0.08 3.82 18.54
C CYS A 309 0.67 3.53 17.14
N PHE A 310 1.02 4.58 16.39
CA PHE A 310 1.65 4.51 15.06
C PHE A 310 3.15 4.86 15.09
N ASP A 311 3.69 5.21 16.26
CA ASP A 311 5.13 5.38 16.43
C ASP A 311 5.77 4.05 16.85
N GLU A 312 6.79 3.64 16.10
CA GLU A 312 7.57 2.46 16.43
C GLU A 312 8.43 2.70 17.69
N ARG A 313 8.90 3.94 17.88
CA ARG A 313 9.79 4.30 19.00
C ARG A 313 9.03 4.36 20.32
N SER A 314 7.80 4.87 20.33
CA SER A 314 6.93 4.87 21.52
C SER A 314 6.66 3.45 22.04
N THR A 315 6.49 2.48 21.15
CA THR A 315 6.20 1.09 21.52
C THR A 315 7.46 0.42 22.07
N GLN A 316 8.64 0.76 21.56
CA GLN A 316 9.91 0.33 22.14
C GLN A 316 10.17 0.99 23.51
N ALA A 317 9.76 2.25 23.69
CA ALA A 317 9.84 2.98 24.96
C ALA A 317 8.79 2.51 25.98
N SER A 318 7.68 1.89 25.58
CA SER A 318 6.70 1.32 26.52
C SER A 318 7.22 0.11 27.32
N ASN A 319 8.39 -0.43 26.98
CA ASN A 319 9.15 -1.35 27.83
C ASN A 319 9.96 -0.62 28.93
N LEU A 320 10.01 0.72 28.91
CA LEU A 320 10.71 1.60 29.85
C LEU A 320 9.93 2.93 30.00
N THR A 321 8.84 2.91 30.80
CA THR A 321 8.11 4.06 31.37
C THR A 321 7.44 5.07 30.42
N THR A 322 6.10 5.12 30.51
CA THR A 322 5.17 6.10 29.91
C THR A 322 5.41 7.52 30.42
N ARG A 323 5.48 8.50 29.51
CA ARG A 323 5.21 9.92 29.82
C ARG A 323 4.02 10.40 28.98
N PRO A 324 3.01 11.05 29.58
CA PRO A 324 1.89 11.62 28.84
C PRO A 324 2.32 12.89 28.08
N PHE A 325 1.63 13.15 26.96
CA PHE A 325 1.68 14.43 26.25
C PHE A 325 1.12 15.53 27.16
N LEU A 326 1.91 16.56 27.41
CA LEU A 326 1.49 17.80 28.05
C LEU A 326 1.73 18.93 27.04
N PHE A 327 0.64 19.50 26.52
CA PHE A 327 0.67 20.79 25.83
C PHE A 327 1.02 21.89 26.84
N CYS A 328 1.92 22.81 26.46
CA CYS A 328 2.04 24.10 27.12
C CYS A 328 1.31 25.12 26.26
N HIS A 329 0.51 25.96 26.93
CA HIS A 329 -0.33 27.03 26.38
C HIS A 329 0.43 28.03 25.50
#